data_AF-A0A834J8P3-F1
#
_entry.id   AF-A0A834J8P3-F1
#
_cell.length_a   1.000
_cell.length_b   1.000
_cell.length_c   1.000
_cell.angle_alpha   90.00
_cell.angle_beta   90.00
_cell.angle_gamma   90.00
#
_symmetry.space_group_name_H-M   'P 1'
#
loop_
_entity.id
_entity.type
_entity.pdbx_description
1 polymer ?
#
loop_
_entity_poly.entity_id
_entity_poly.type
_entity_poly.pdbx_seq_one_letter_code
_entity_poly.pdbx_strand_id
1 'polypeptide(L)'
;MSMLNDEAISYIIERTELFQYYRNHIHLTYLDIAVMDMVITNLQQQRMITEQLRREAAIKRIMVSKAIEDIMKYITEHEQEDCLLVGFSSQKSNPFREKSSCSIL
;
A
#
# COMPACT_ATOMS: atom_id res chain seq x y z
N MET A 1 -43.09 46.17 30.55
CA MET A 1 -42.16 45.10 30.14
C MET A 1 -42.17 44.08 31.27
N SER A 2 -43.07 43.09 31.20
CA SER A 2 -43.28 42.12 32.28
C SER A 2 -42.07 41.18 32.38
N MET A 3 -41.36 41.22 33.51
CA MET A 3 -40.35 40.23 33.81
C MET A 3 -41.05 38.87 34.01
N LEU A 4 -40.52 37.81 33.41
CA LEU A 4 -40.96 36.44 33.67
C LEU A 4 -40.89 36.17 35.18
N ASN A 5 -41.86 35.43 35.73
CA ASN A 5 -41.84 35.03 37.14
C ASN A 5 -40.71 34.01 37.40
N ASP A 6 -40.17 34.00 38.62
CA ASP A 6 -39.02 33.16 39.01
C ASP A 6 -39.25 31.66 38.73
N GLU A 7 -40.50 31.21 38.81
CA GLU A 7 -40.90 29.84 38.51
C GLU A 7 -40.72 29.47 37.02
N ALA A 8 -41.04 30.39 36.10
CA ALA A 8 -40.80 30.19 34.67
C ALA A 8 -39.30 30.20 34.34
N ILE A 9 -38.51 31.03 35.05
CA ILE A 9 -37.05 31.06 34.88
C ILE A 9 -36.45 29.70 35.32
N SER A 10 -36.85 29.20 36.49
CA SER A 10 -36.39 27.90 36.99
C SER A 10 -36.73 26.75 36.03
N TYR A 11 -37.95 26.74 35.50
CA TYR A 11 -38.37 25.74 34.51
C TYR A 11 -37.53 25.79 33.21
N ILE A 12 -37.26 26.99 32.69
CA ILE A 12 -36.46 27.16 31.47
C ILE A 12 -35.02 26.68 31.69
N ILE A 13 -34.42 26.97 32.85
CA ILE A 13 -33.08 26.51 33.21
C ILE A 13 -33.05 24.98 33.23
N GLU A 14 -33.96 24.35 33.98
CA GLU A 14 -34.02 22.89 34.11
C GLU A 14 -34.23 22.20 32.75
N ARG A 15 -35.10 22.74 31.88
CA ARG A 15 -35.27 22.21 30.52
C ARG A 15 -34.03 22.36 29.65
N THR A 16 -33.31 23.47 29.80
CA THR A 16 -32.09 23.74 29.04
C THR A 16 -30.96 22.81 29.49
N GLU A 17 -30.82 22.59 30.79
CA GLU A 17 -29.87 21.62 31.36
C GLU A 17 -30.19 20.20 30.92
N LEU A 18 -31.46 19.80 30.95
CA LEU A 18 -31.90 18.49 30.48
C LEU A 18 -31.61 18.30 28.99
N PHE A 19 -31.89 19.32 28.16
CA PHE A 19 -31.55 19.29 26.74
C PHE A 19 -30.04 19.16 26.52
N GLN A 20 -29.24 19.92 27.28
CA GLN A 20 -27.78 19.84 27.20
C GLN A 20 -27.25 18.47 27.63
N TYR A 21 -27.84 17.88 28.68
CA TYR A 21 -27.51 16.53 29.14
C TYR A 21 -27.74 15.49 28.04
N TYR A 22 -28.93 15.47 27.44
CA TYR A 22 -29.22 14.51 26.37
C TYR A 22 -28.35 14.75 25.14
N ARG A 23 -28.10 16.00 24.76
CA ARG A 23 -27.19 16.34 23.67
C ARG A 23 -25.78 15.79 23.92
N ASN A 24 -25.25 16.00 25.13
CA ASN A 24 -23.91 15.55 25.52
C ASN A 24 -23.84 14.02 25.56
N HIS A 25 -24.87 13.36 26.11
CA HIS A 25 -24.94 11.91 26.16
C HIS A 25 -24.92 11.30 24.75
N ILE A 26 -25.77 11.82 23.86
CA ILE A 26 -25.81 11.40 22.46
C ILE A 26 -24.44 11.61 21.80
N HIS A 27 -23.83 12.79 21.97
CA HIS A 27 -22.51 13.08 21.40
C HIS A 27 -21.44 12.11 21.90
N LEU A 28 -21.41 11.80 23.20
CA LEU A 28 -20.46 10.86 23.77
C LEU A 28 -20.65 9.45 23.19
N THR A 29 -21.90 8.99 23.07
CA THR A 29 -22.18 7.67 22.46
C THR A 29 -21.73 7.58 21.01
N TYR A 30 -21.89 8.65 20.21
CA TYR A 30 -21.39 8.70 18.84
C TYR A 30 -19.86 8.65 18.79
N LEU A 31 -19.19 9.35 19.70
CA LEU A 31 -17.73 9.34 19.76
C LEU A 31 -17.20 7.95 20.13
N ASP A 32 -17.82 7.29 21.11
CA ASP A 32 -17.43 5.93 21.51
C ASP A 32 -17.61 4.91 20.38
N ILE A 33 -18.72 5.01 19.62
CA ILE A 33 -18.95 4.17 18.44
C ILE A 33 -17.89 4.43 17.36
N ALA A 34 -17.61 5.70 17.06
CA ALA A 34 -16.60 6.05 16.06
C ALA A 34 -15.19 5.57 16.45
N VAL A 35 -14.84 5.67 17.73
CA VAL A 35 -13.58 5.13 18.25
C VAL A 35 -13.54 3.60 18.14
N MET A 36 -14.63 2.91 18.49
CA MET A 36 -14.72 1.46 18.33
C MET A 36 -14.57 1.02 16.87
N ASP A 37 -15.25 1.67 15.92
CA ASP A 37 -15.15 1.36 14.50
C ASP A 37 -13.73 1.58 13.96
N MET A 38 -13.08 2.67 14.38
CA MET A 38 -11.68 2.93 14.06
C MET A 38 -10.77 1.83 14.62
N VAL A 39 -10.95 1.43 15.88
CA VAL A 39 -10.15 0.36 16.51
C VAL A 39 -10.35 -0.98 15.81
N ILE A 40 -11.59 -1.33 15.47
CA ILE A 40 -11.92 -2.58 14.76
C ILE A 40 -11.24 -2.60 13.39
N THR A 41 -11.32 -1.51 12.64
CA THR A 41 -10.71 -1.38 11.32
C THR A 41 -9.20 -1.54 11.40
N ASN A 42 -8.56 -0.83 12.34
CA ASN A 42 -7.11 -0.95 12.56
C ASN A 42 -6.71 -2.37 12.96
N LEU A 43 -7.47 -3.02 13.84
CA LEU A 43 -7.18 -4.40 14.26
C LEU A 43 -7.26 -5.38 13.09
N GLN A 44 -8.26 -5.24 12.22
CA GLN A 44 -8.40 -6.06 11.01
C GLN A 44 -7.22 -5.87 10.06
N GLN A 45 -6.81 -4.62 9.82
CA GLN A 45 -5.64 -4.30 9.00
C GLN A 45 -4.37 -4.92 9.59
N GLN A 46 -4.14 -4.80 10.90
CA GLN A 46 -2.98 -5.38 11.58
C GLN A 46 -2.96 -6.91 11.48
N ARG A 47 -4.12 -7.57 11.58
CA ARG A 47 -4.24 -9.02 11.38
C ARG A 47 -3.84 -9.42 9.96
N MET A 48 -4.34 -8.70 8.96
CA MET A 48 -4.02 -8.95 7.55
C MET A 48 -2.52 -8.79 7.27
N ILE A 49 -1.91 -7.71 7.78
CA ILE A 49 -0.46 -7.46 7.66
C ILE A 49 0.33 -8.58 8.35
N THR A 50 -0.08 -8.96 9.56
CA THR A 50 0.59 -10.04 10.31
C THR A 50 0.52 -11.37 9.56
N GLU A 51 -0.62 -11.68 8.94
CA GLU A 51 -0.77 -12.90 8.14
C GLU A 51 0.13 -12.87 6.90
N GLN A 52 0.19 -11.73 6.20
CA GLN A 52 1.10 -11.54 5.06
C GLN A 52 2.56 -11.75 5.48
N LEU A 53 3.00 -11.12 6.55
CA LEU A 53 4.37 -11.25 7.05
C LEU A 53 4.71 -12.69 7.46
N ARG A 54 3.75 -13.43 8.04
CA ARG A 54 3.94 -14.86 8.35
C ARG A 54 4.15 -15.69 7.09
N ARG A 55 3.41 -15.41 6.01
CA ARG A 55 3.58 -16.08 4.71
C ARG A 55 4.96 -15.77 4.12
N GLU A 56 5.38 -14.51 4.14
CA GLU A 56 6.70 -14.08 3.64
C GLU A 56 7.86 -14.67 4.45
N ALA A 57 7.72 -14.72 5.78
CA ALA A 57 8.73 -15.31 6.67
C ALA A 57 8.87 -16.83 6.46
N ALA A 58 7.81 -17.51 6.02
CA ALA A 58 7.83 -18.95 5.74
C ALA A 58 8.51 -19.31 4.40
N ILE A 59 8.86 -18.33 3.57
CA ILE A 59 9.55 -18.58 2.29
C ILE A 59 10.97 -19.10 2.58
N LYS A 60 11.27 -20.31 2.10
CA LYS A 60 12.60 -20.90 2.20
C LYS A 60 13.57 -20.14 1.30
N ARG A 61 14.58 -19.52 1.91
CA ARG A 61 15.67 -18.84 1.21
C ARG A 61 16.82 -19.80 0.93
N ILE A 62 17.53 -19.56 -0.17
CA ILE A 62 18.82 -20.21 -0.46
C ILE A 62 19.97 -19.31 0.00
N MET A 63 21.17 -19.88 0.14
CA MET A 63 22.37 -19.10 0.43
C MET A 63 22.66 -18.14 -0.71
N VAL A 64 23.07 -16.91 -0.39
CA VAL A 64 23.42 -15.91 -1.40
C VAL A 64 24.58 -16.39 -2.27
N SER A 65 25.59 -17.05 -1.68
CA SER A 65 26.69 -17.66 -2.45
C SER A 65 26.17 -18.61 -3.53
N LYS A 66 25.21 -19.47 -3.17
CA LYS A 66 24.62 -20.43 -4.11
C LYS A 66 23.81 -19.73 -5.21
N ALA A 67 23.02 -18.72 -4.85
CA ALA A 67 22.28 -17.93 -5.83
C ALA A 67 23.22 -17.25 -6.85
N ILE A 68 24.34 -16.72 -6.38
CA ILE A 68 25.35 -16.08 -7.24
C ILE A 68 26.03 -17.11 -8.15
N GLU A 69 26.37 -18.30 -7.65
CA GLU A 69 26.87 -19.40 -8.49
C GLU A 69 25.90 -19.75 -9.62
N ASP A 70 24.61 -19.87 -9.31
CA ASP A 70 23.59 -20.22 -10.31
C ASP A 70 23.42 -19.10 -11.35
N ILE A 71 23.49 -17.83 -10.94
CA ILE A 71 23.47 -16.67 -11.85
C ILE A 71 24.72 -16.66 -12.75
N MET A 72 25.92 -16.83 -12.17
CA MET A 72 27.17 -16.86 -12.95
C MET A 72 27.15 -17.99 -13.97
N LYS A 73 26.71 -19.18 -13.55
CA LYS A 73 26.56 -20.34 -14.43
C LYS A 73 25.63 -20.03 -15.60
N TYR A 74 24.46 -19.45 -15.32
CA TYR A 74 23.50 -19.10 -16.38
C TYR A 74 24.11 -18.11 -17.38
N ILE A 75 24.83 -17.09 -16.90
CA ILE A 75 25.50 -16.11 -17.75
C ILE A 75 26.54 -16.81 -18.63
N THR A 76 27.46 -17.58 -18.05
CA THR A 76 28.52 -18.27 -18.81
C THR A 76 27.97 -19.28 -19.81
N GLU A 77 26.84 -19.92 -19.53
CA GLU A 77 26.20 -20.85 -20.47
C GLU A 77 25.61 -20.14 -21.70
N HIS A 78 25.18 -18.88 -21.57
CA HIS A 78 24.46 -18.14 -22.62
C HIS A 78 25.24 -16.96 -23.20
N GLU A 79 26.38 -16.59 -22.63
CA GLU A 79 27.15 -15.40 -23.04
C GLU A 79 27.58 -15.44 -24.52
N GLN A 80 27.79 -16.64 -25.08
CA GLN A 80 28.18 -16.82 -26.48
C GLN A 80 27.01 -16.62 -27.46
N GLU A 81 25.77 -16.69 -26.96
CA GLU A 81 24.56 -16.43 -27.75
C GLU A 81 24.15 -14.95 -27.70
N ASP A 82 24.69 -14.20 -26.73
CA ASP A 82 24.43 -12.78 -26.59
C ASP A 82 25.20 -11.96 -27.63
N CYS A 83 24.52 -11.62 -28.72
CA CYS A 83 25.05 -10.81 -29.81
C CYS A 83 25.48 -9.40 -29.37
N LEU A 84 25.01 -8.89 -28.21
CA LEU A 84 25.44 -7.60 -27.67
C LEU A 84 26.76 -7.71 -26.90
N LEU A 85 27.09 -8.91 -26.42
CA LEU A 85 28.34 -9.18 -25.72
C LEU A 85 29.44 -9.65 -26.67
N VAL A 86 29.18 -10.68 -27.48
CA VAL A 86 30.19 -11.26 -28.39
C VAL A 86 30.17 -10.65 -29.80
N GLY A 87 29.15 -9.87 -30.12
CA GLY A 87 28.92 -9.36 -31.47
C GLY A 87 28.26 -10.40 -32.38
N PHE A 88 27.80 -9.95 -33.54
CA PHE A 88 27.24 -10.85 -34.54
C PHE A 88 28.35 -11.64 -35.24
N SER A 89 28.16 -12.95 -35.40
CA SER A 89 29.07 -13.84 -36.12
C SER A 89 29.35 -13.42 -37.57
N SER A 90 28.45 -12.65 -38.18
CA SER A 90 28.68 -11.99 -39.45
C SER A 90 27.87 -10.69 -39.54
N GLN A 91 28.31 -9.76 -40.38
CA GLN A 91 27.52 -8.56 -40.67
C GLN A 91 26.13 -8.90 -41.23
N LYS A 92 25.95 -10.06 -41.89
CA LYS A 92 24.65 -10.50 -42.44
C LYS A 92 23.68 -11.03 -41.38
N SER A 93 24.17 -11.50 -40.23
CA SER A 93 23.31 -11.95 -39.12
C SER A 93 22.82 -10.80 -38.25
N ASN A 94 23.42 -9.60 -38.37
CA ASN A 94 22.90 -8.40 -37.75
C ASN A 94 21.69 -7.86 -38.56
N PRO A 95 20.45 -7.90 -38.01
CA PRO A 95 19.28 -7.38 -38.71
C PRO A 95 19.33 -5.85 -38.92
N PHE A 96 20.17 -5.14 -38.16
CA PHE A 96 20.37 -3.69 -38.24
C PHE A 96 21.60 -3.30 -39.06
N ARG A 97 22.22 -4.23 -39.79
CA ARG A 97 23.36 -3.92 -40.65
C ARG A 97 22.98 -2.92 -41.74
N GLU A 98 23.83 -1.93 -41.99
CA GLU A 98 23.73 -1.10 -43.18
C GLU A 98 23.75 -1.98 -44.45
N LYS A 99 22.72 -1.80 -45.29
CA LYS A 99 22.71 -2.38 -46.63
C LYS A 99 23.68 -1.54 -47.47
N SER A 100 24.67 -2.19 -48.09
CA SER A 100 25.57 -1.50 -49.04
C SER A 100 24.71 -0.74 -50.06
N SER A 101 24.85 0.58 -50.10
CA SER A 101 24.18 1.43 -51.08
C SER A 101 24.55 0.94 -52.47
N CYS A 102 23.56 0.51 -53.24
CA CYS A 102 23.74 0.26 -54.66
C CYS A 102 24.11 1.59 -55.32
N SER A 103 25.35 1.73 -55.79
CA SER A 103 25.69 2.80 -56.72
C SER A 103 25.05 2.43 -58.06
N ILE A 104 23.96 3.11 -58.42
CA ILE A 104 23.41 3.04 -59.77
C ILE A 104 24.42 3.77 -60.68
N LEU A 105 25.13 3.00 -61.52
CA LEU A 105 25.96 3.49 -62.61
C LEU A 105 25.11 3.69 -63.86
#